data_AF-A0A4D7CVW3-F1
#
_entry.id   AF-A0A4D7CVW3-F1
#
_cell.length_a   1.000
_cell.length_b   1.000
_cell.length_c   1.000
_cell.angle_alpha   90.00
_cell.angle_beta   90.00
_cell.angle_gamma   90.00
#
_symmetry.space_group_name_H-M   'P 1'
#
loop_
_entity.id
_entity.type
_entity.pdbx_description
1 polymer ?
#
loop_
_entity_poly.entity_id
_entity_poly.type
_entity_poly.pdbx_seq_one_letter_code
_entity_poly.pdbx_strand_id
1 'polypeptide(L)' 'MSLSKKYIITQLIKVIIFLVLFIALFYIGLMIGYGVIGDGNPTEVFGKDVWQYLISILGTNR' A
#
# COMPACT_ATOMS: atom_id res chain seq x y z
N MET A 1 34.97 1.87 -13.04
CA MET A 1 33.80 1.09 -12.55
C MET A 1 33.31 0.23 -13.72
N SER A 2 33.47 -1.10 -13.65
CA SER A 2 33.25 -2.00 -14.79
C SER A 2 31.81 -1.93 -15.30
N LEU A 3 31.63 -2.07 -16.62
CA LEU A 3 30.35 -1.98 -17.33
C LEU A 3 29.24 -2.85 -16.69
N SER A 4 29.59 -4.02 -16.13
CA SER A 4 28.66 -4.88 -15.40
C SER A 4 28.05 -4.23 -14.15
N LYS A 5 28.81 -3.43 -13.39
CA LYS A 5 28.30 -2.78 -12.17
C LYS A 5 27.25 -1.72 -12.49
N LYS A 6 27.45 -0.96 -13.58
CA LYS A 6 26.46 0.04 -14.04
C LYS A 6 25.15 -0.62 -14.46
N TYR A 7 25.23 -1.77 -15.12
CA TYR A 7 24.04 -2.51 -15.55
C TYR A 7 23.22 -3.01 -14.35
N ILE A 8 23.87 -3.62 -13.36
CA ILE A 8 23.20 -4.13 -12.15
C ILE A 8 22.53 -3.00 -11.35
N ILE A 9 23.23 -1.88 -11.13
CA ILE A 9 22.67 -0.73 -10.41
C ILE A 9 21.46 -0.15 -11.14
N THR A 10 21.51 -0.06 -12.47
CA THR A 10 20.39 0.45 -13.28
C THR A 10 19.15 -0.45 -13.16
N GLN A 11 19.34 -1.78 -13.12
CA GLN A 11 18.23 -2.72 -12.94
C GLN A 11 17.65 -2.63 -11.52
N LEU A 12 18.50 -2.54 -10.49
CA LEU A 12 18.04 -2.38 -9.10
C LEU A 12 17.21 -1.11 -8.91
N ILE A 13 17.61 0.01 -9.51
CA ILE A 13 16.84 1.26 -9.45
C ILE A 13 15.46 1.09 -10.09
N LYS A 14 15.36 0.41 -11.24
CA LYS A 14 14.07 0.13 -11.88
C LYS A 14 13.17 -0.74 -11.00
N VAL A 15 13.72 -1.76 -10.35
CA VAL A 15 12.98 -2.62 -9.42
C VAL A 15 12.45 -1.82 -8.23
N ILE A 16 13.28 -0.94 -7.65
CA ILE A 16 12.86 -0.07 -6.55
C ILE A 16 11.73 0.87 -6.98
N ILE A 17 11.85 1.51 -8.15
CA ILE A 17 10.80 2.39 -8.69
C ILE A 17 9.51 1.61 -8.90
N PHE A 18 9.59 0.39 -9.44
CA PHE A 18 8.42 -0.46 -9.63
C PHE A 18 7.76 -0.85 -8.30
N LEU A 19 8.57 -1.17 -7.29
CA LEU A 19 8.09 -1.49 -5.95
C LEU A 19 7.38 -0.29 -5.30
N VAL A 20 7.94 0.91 -5.42
CA VAL A 20 7.32 2.14 -4.92
C VAL A 20 5.99 2.40 -5.64
N LEU A 21 5.95 2.22 -6.95
CA LEU A 21 4.72 2.36 -7.73
C LEU A 21 3.65 1.34 -7.31
N PHE A 22 4.06 0.11 -7.03
CA PHE A 22 3.18 -0.94 -6.55
C PHE A 22 2.58 -0.61 -5.19
N ILE A 23 3.40 -0.10 -4.26
CA ILE A 23 2.95 0.37 -2.95
C ILE A 23 1.97 1.55 -3.09
N ALA A 24 2.25 2.50 -4.00
CA ALA A 24 1.35 3.61 -4.27
C ALA A 24 0.00 3.13 -4.82
N LEU A 25 0.01 2.18 -5.77
CA LEU A 25 -1.21 1.56 -6.30
C LEU A 25 -2.00 0.83 -5.22
N PHE A 26 -1.31 0.13 -4.32
CA PHE A 26 -1.94 -0.56 -3.19
C PHE A 26 -2.66 0.43 -2.27
N TYR A 27 -2.03 1.56 -1.94
CA TYR A 27 -2.66 2.60 -1.14
C TYR A 27 -3.86 3.24 -1.84
N ILE A 28 -3.75 3.53 -3.13
CA ILE A 28 -4.89 4.03 -3.92
C ILE A 28 -6.03 3.00 -3.93
N GLY A 29 -5.70 1.72 -4.10
CA GLY A 29 -6.68 0.62 -4.03
C GLY A 29 -7.37 0.53 -2.67
N LEU A 30 -6.63 0.72 -1.57
CA LEU A 30 -7.20 0.79 -0.21
C LEU A 30 -8.13 2.00 -0.04
N MET A 31 -7.73 3.17 -0.53
CA MET A 31 -8.56 4.39 -0.48
C MET A 31 -9.86 4.21 -1.27
N ILE A 32 -9.79 3.59 -2.46
CA ILE A 32 -10.97 3.29 -3.28
C ILE A 32 -11.82 2.22 -2.61
N GLY A 33 -11.22 1.13 -2.10
CA GLY A 33 -11.96 0.06 -1.44
C GLY A 33 -12.67 0.54 -0.18
N TYR A 34 -11.99 1.28 0.68
CA TYR A 34 -12.58 1.84 1.89
C TYR A 34 -13.61 2.93 1.58
N GLY A 35 -13.29 3.84 0.65
CA GLY A 35 -14.14 5.00 0.39
C GLY A 35 -15.33 4.76 -0.54
N VAL A 36 -15.16 3.93 -1.57
CA VAL A 36 -16.22 3.66 -2.56
C VAL A 36 -17.07 2.46 -2.17
N ILE A 37 -16.49 1.42 -1.56
CA ILE A 37 -17.23 0.21 -1.15
C ILE A 37 -17.67 0.31 0.32
N GLY A 38 -16.88 0.96 1.17
CA GLY A 38 -17.12 1.05 2.62
C GLY A 38 -17.86 2.31 3.09
N ASP A 39 -18.32 3.19 2.19
CA ASP A 39 -19.00 4.47 2.48
C ASP A 39 -18.21 5.43 3.41
N GLY A 40 -16.93 5.16 3.69
CA GLY A 40 -16.08 5.97 4.56
C GLY A 40 -15.32 7.06 3.80
N ASN A 41 -14.65 7.98 4.50
CA ASN A 41 -13.77 8.92 3.80
C ASN A 41 -12.50 8.17 3.31
N PRO A 42 -12.09 8.28 2.04
CA PRO A 42 -10.94 7.55 1.50
C PRO A 42 -9.63 7.77 2.29
N THR A 43 -9.50 8.92 2.96
CA THR A 43 -8.34 9.29 3.78
C THR A 43 -8.34 8.63 5.16
N GLU A 44 -9.47 8.17 5.66
CA GLU A 44 -9.59 7.53 6.97
C GLU A 44 -9.01 6.12 6.99
N VAL A 45 -8.82 5.48 5.84
CA VAL A 45 -8.17 4.16 5.73
C VAL A 45 -6.75 4.14 6.30
N PHE A 46 -6.09 5.31 6.38
CA PHE A 46 -4.78 5.49 7.00
C PHE A 46 -4.84 5.78 8.51
N GLY A 47 -6.03 6.07 9.03
CA GLY A 47 -6.27 6.31 10.44
C GLY A 47 -6.26 5.01 11.24
N LYS A 48 -5.72 5.03 12.46
CA LYS A 48 -5.72 3.86 13.36
C LYS A 48 -7.13 3.40 13.70
N ASP A 49 -8.10 4.30 13.73
CA ASP A 49 -9.48 4.03 14.14
C ASP A 49 -10.15 3.00 13.22
N VAL A 50 -9.93 3.09 11.90
CA VAL A 50 -10.45 2.11 10.93
C VAL A 50 -9.90 0.72 11.18
N TRP A 51 -8.61 0.60 11.46
CA TRP A 51 -7.98 -0.68 11.75
C TRP A 51 -8.44 -1.24 13.09
N GLN A 52 -8.60 -0.41 14.12
CA GLN A 52 -9.17 -0.83 15.41
C GLN A 52 -10.61 -1.32 15.25
N TYR A 53 -11.44 -0.61 14.47
CA TYR A 53 -12.79 -1.03 14.13
C TYR A 53 -12.80 -2.39 13.41
N LEU A 54 -12.00 -2.58 12.36
CA LEU A 54 -11.89 -3.86 11.65
C LEU A 54 -11.44 -5.01 12.57
N ILE A 55 -10.42 -4.77 13.40
CA ILE A 55 -9.94 -5.77 14.37
C ILE A 55 -11.02 -6.08 15.41
N SER A 56 -11.77 -5.07 15.86
CA SER A 56 -12.86 -5.25 16.82
C SER A 56 -13.97 -6.14 16.24
N ILE A 57 -14.32 -5.97 14.97
CA ILE A 57 -15.30 -6.82 14.25
C ILE A 57 -14.79 -8.27 14.18
N LEU A 58 -13.51 -8.48 13.89
CA LEU A 58 -12.93 -9.83 13.83
C LEU A 58 -12.82 -10.48 15.21
N GLY A 59 -12.57 -9.69 16.26
CA GLY A 59 -12.40 -10.15 17.62
C GLY A 59 -13.71 -10.38 18.39
N THR A 60 -14.81 -9.73 17.98
CA THR A 60 -16.10 -9.79 18.68
C THR A 60 -16.95 -11.02 18.36
N ASN A 61 -16.51 -11.89 17.42
CA ASN A 61 -17.20 -13.14 17.11
C ASN A 61 -16.64 -14.31 17.95
N ARG A 62 -16.70 -14.16 19.28
CA ARG A 62 -16.48 -15.23 20.27
C ARG A 62 -17.58 -15.18 21.33
#